data_AF-A0A0F8YYJ0-F1
#
_entry.id   AF-A0A0F8YYJ0-F1
#
_cell.length_a   1.000
_cell.length_b   1.000
_cell.length_c   1.000
_cell.angle_alpha   90.00
_cell.angle_beta   90.00
_cell.angle_gamma   90.00
#
_symmetry.space_group_name_H-M   'P 1'
#
loop_
_entity.id
_entity.type
_entity.pdbx_description
1 polymer ?
#
loop_
_entity_poly.entity_id
_entity_poly.type
_entity_poly.pdbx_seq_one_letter_code
_entity_poly.pdbx_strand_id
1 'polypeptide(L)'
;IVGRNISIFLGDKGADLQSTADDVGLLITNTQLVVLEFVASGLRTFAVYAKGDASVVGIDGLRIIGSVEVWINNSGRVIAQTTVSDIPRLNPDETLTPLQVKFTSGAMEQVFGSVSIGIGANAGNDIVTISSQNVTFTRTPLGLIEVFAPETRILVNPEGDASRAMGFGGAARFSFGGGNGFQLSDIRLTSYTINGQTGTVNNTNLRGLVKLSADLASPLQDQIVRLDQLEYIDVIFNNNNYLTSEAYPNGIVDSSITDVEQEFLIRATQDNVTYKIEVSGAATRVEGTAKPTFRYQILSKPAEITSTSPITYEVEFLANSWKDSANQLGAREIERFRVLRNLTSAFGEAEFNLTRL
;
A
#
# COMPACT_ATOMS: atom_id res chain seq x y z
N ILE A 1 -2.10 10.42 20.17
CA ILE A 1 -0.71 10.73 20.56
C ILE A 1 0.14 10.72 19.30
N VAL A 2 1.02 11.70 19.11
CA VAL A 2 1.97 11.73 18.00
C VAL A 2 3.37 11.96 18.55
N GLY A 3 4.34 11.18 18.09
CA GLY A 3 5.75 11.29 18.49
C GLY A 3 6.66 11.29 17.26
N ARG A 4 7.85 11.86 17.40
CA ARG A 4 8.87 11.79 16.34
C ARG A 4 10.29 11.78 16.90
N ASN A 5 11.26 11.47 16.02
CA ASN A 5 12.68 11.45 16.34
C ASN A 5 13.01 10.51 17.50
N ILE A 6 12.30 9.38 17.56
CA ILE A 6 12.53 8.32 18.54
C ILE A 6 13.59 7.38 17.96
N SER A 7 14.60 7.06 18.77
CA SER A 7 15.60 6.05 18.45
C SER A 7 15.36 4.79 19.27
N ILE A 8 15.36 3.64 18.62
CA ILE A 8 15.21 2.32 19.25
C ILE A 8 16.45 1.52 18.91
N PHE A 9 17.19 1.10 19.93
CA PHE A 9 18.34 0.22 19.77
C PHE A 9 17.98 -1.18 20.27
N LEU A 10 18.21 -2.19 19.45
CA LEU A 10 18.03 -3.60 19.78
C LEU A 10 19.38 -4.30 19.61
N GLY A 11 20.04 -4.61 20.71
CA GLY A 11 21.36 -5.23 20.67
C GLY A 11 22.09 -5.16 21.99
N ASP A 12 23.40 -5.40 21.92
CA ASP A 12 24.31 -5.25 23.04
C ASP A 12 24.86 -3.83 23.07
N LYS A 13 24.78 -3.19 24.24
CA LYS A 13 25.30 -1.84 24.49
C LYS A 13 26.77 -1.84 24.94
N GLY A 14 27.39 -3.02 24.93
CA GLY A 14 28.76 -3.19 25.36
C GLY A 14 28.96 -2.88 26.84
N ALA A 15 30.21 -2.64 27.22
CA ALA A 15 30.59 -2.38 28.61
C ALA A 15 30.48 -0.89 28.96
N ASP A 16 30.66 0.00 27.99
CA ASP A 16 30.58 1.45 28.19
C ASP A 16 29.25 2.02 27.69
N LEU A 17 28.25 2.05 28.58
CA LEU A 17 26.91 2.57 28.28
C LEU A 17 26.86 4.06 27.91
N GLN A 18 27.94 4.81 28.07
CA GLN A 18 28.04 6.22 27.66
C GLN A 18 28.62 6.39 26.25
N SER A 19 29.29 5.36 25.75
CA SER A 19 29.82 5.29 24.40
C SER A 19 28.82 4.58 23.48
N THR A 20 29.00 4.76 22.17
CA THR A 20 28.32 3.95 21.13
C THR A 20 29.32 3.18 20.28
N ALA A 21 30.61 3.22 20.64
CA ALA A 21 31.68 2.62 19.87
C ALA A 21 31.73 1.09 20.00
N ASP A 22 31.23 0.56 21.12
CA ASP A 22 31.11 -0.87 21.42
C ASP A 22 29.67 -1.39 21.29
N ASP A 23 28.74 -0.55 20.84
CA ASP A 23 27.36 -0.96 20.54
C ASP A 23 27.34 -1.94 19.36
N VAL A 24 26.67 -3.08 19.51
CA VAL A 24 26.44 -4.04 18.43
C VAL A 24 24.96 -4.38 18.36
N GLY A 25 24.30 -4.04 17.24
CA GLY A 25 22.87 -4.29 17.12
C GLY A 25 22.18 -3.61 15.94
N LEU A 26 20.85 -3.62 15.99
CA LEU A 26 19.97 -2.90 15.08
C LEU A 26 19.56 -1.56 15.71
N LEU A 27 19.75 -0.48 14.98
CA LEU A 27 19.32 0.86 15.34
C LEU A 27 18.18 1.28 14.41
N ILE A 28 17.06 1.69 14.99
CA ILE A 28 15.94 2.30 14.28
C ILE A 28 15.90 3.77 14.66
N THR A 29 16.07 4.68 13.70
CA THR A 29 16.09 6.13 13.91
C THR A 29 14.99 6.83 13.11
N ASN A 30 14.91 8.16 13.25
CA ASN A 30 13.95 9.02 12.56
C ASN A 30 12.49 8.55 12.73
N THR A 31 12.20 7.84 13.83
CA THR A 31 10.92 7.18 13.99
C THR A 31 9.82 8.22 14.16
N GLN A 32 8.74 8.08 13.40
CA GLN A 32 7.48 8.81 13.59
C GLN A 32 6.42 7.83 14.07
N LEU A 33 5.65 8.21 15.09
CA LEU A 33 4.65 7.39 15.76
C LEU A 33 3.32 8.13 15.83
N VAL A 34 2.23 7.46 15.50
CA VAL A 34 0.86 7.92 15.70
C VAL A 34 0.10 6.83 16.45
N VAL A 35 -0.55 7.21 17.55
CA VAL A 35 -1.48 6.35 18.30
C VAL A 35 -2.84 7.03 18.32
N LEU A 36 -3.82 6.35 17.73
CA LEU A 36 -5.24 6.70 17.79
C LEU A 36 -5.88 5.86 18.90
N GLU A 37 -6.52 6.53 19.86
CA GLU A 37 -7.23 5.89 20.96
C GLU A 37 -8.73 5.97 20.71
N PHE A 38 -9.43 4.86 20.97
CA PHE A 38 -10.88 4.76 20.89
C PHE A 38 -11.42 4.28 22.22
N VAL A 39 -12.48 4.94 22.71
CA VAL A 39 -13.16 4.58 23.95
C VAL A 39 -14.59 4.18 23.61
N ALA A 40 -14.97 2.95 23.89
CA ALA A 40 -16.33 2.44 23.71
C ALA A 40 -16.73 1.62 24.93
N SER A 41 -17.84 1.97 25.58
CA SER A 41 -18.36 1.27 26.77
C SER A 41 -17.32 1.07 27.89
N GLY A 42 -16.42 2.04 28.07
CA GLY A 42 -15.33 1.98 29.05
C GLY A 42 -14.11 1.15 28.65
N LEU A 43 -14.15 0.44 27.51
CA LEU A 43 -13.00 -0.26 26.95
C LEU A 43 -12.20 0.70 26.06
N ARG A 44 -10.88 0.73 26.30
CA ARG A 44 -9.92 1.48 25.49
C ARG A 44 -9.29 0.54 24.47
N THR A 45 -9.31 0.97 23.22
CA THR A 45 -8.69 0.25 22.11
C THR A 45 -7.85 1.21 21.28
N PHE A 46 -6.91 0.68 20.49
CA PHE A 46 -5.90 1.50 19.84
C PHE A 46 -5.69 1.09 18.39
N ALA A 47 -5.33 2.09 17.58
CA ALA A 47 -4.67 1.90 16.30
C ALA A 47 -3.32 2.64 16.34
N VAL A 48 -2.25 1.93 15.99
CA VAL A 48 -0.86 2.37 16.06
C VAL A 48 -0.26 2.33 14.68
N TYR A 49 0.31 3.46 14.28
CA TYR A 49 1.11 3.62 13.08
C TYR A 49 2.51 4.06 13.51
N ALA A 50 3.55 3.40 13.01
CA ALA A 50 4.92 3.86 13.20
C ALA A 50 5.72 3.68 11.92
N LYS A 51 6.70 4.55 11.67
CA LYS A 51 7.72 4.31 10.64
C LYS A 51 9.07 4.81 11.09
N GLY A 52 10.16 4.21 10.61
CA GLY A 52 11.52 4.62 10.92
C GLY A 52 12.55 4.00 9.97
N ASP A 53 13.79 4.46 10.08
CA ASP A 53 14.91 3.98 9.28
C ASP A 53 15.72 2.98 10.10
N ALA A 54 15.94 1.77 9.56
CA ALA A 54 16.67 0.70 10.23
C ALA A 54 18.11 0.63 9.69
N SER A 55 19.08 0.52 10.60
CA SER A 55 20.49 0.30 10.28
C SER A 55 21.17 -0.65 11.27
N VAL A 56 22.30 -1.24 10.88
CA VAL A 56 23.15 -2.03 11.77
C VAL A 56 24.29 -1.18 12.32
N VAL A 57 24.67 -1.44 13.58
CA VAL A 57 25.80 -0.79 14.27
C VAL A 57 26.76 -1.87 14.76
N GLY A 58 28.07 -1.59 14.69
CA GLY A 58 29.12 -2.38 15.35
C GLY A 58 29.48 -3.71 14.69
N ILE A 59 29.08 -3.96 13.44
CA ILE A 59 29.43 -5.20 12.72
C ILE A 59 30.23 -4.86 11.47
N ASP A 60 31.54 -5.02 11.56
CA ASP A 60 32.45 -4.81 10.43
C ASP A 60 32.11 -5.74 9.26
N GLY A 61 32.09 -5.16 8.05
CA GLY A 61 31.77 -5.90 6.83
C GLY A 61 30.29 -6.25 6.66
N LEU A 62 29.40 -5.83 7.57
CA LEU A 62 27.95 -5.94 7.42
C LEU A 62 27.33 -4.55 7.32
N ARG A 63 26.50 -4.37 6.29
CA ARG A 63 25.67 -3.19 6.11
C ARG A 63 24.22 -3.63 6.07
N ILE A 64 23.38 -3.04 6.89
CA ILE A 64 21.93 -3.14 6.78
C ILE A 64 21.42 -1.72 6.72
N ILE A 65 20.63 -1.40 5.70
CA ILE A 65 19.92 -0.14 5.56
C ILE A 65 18.52 -0.49 5.10
N GLY A 66 17.51 0.10 5.73
CA GLY A 66 16.14 -0.14 5.35
C GLY A 66 15.19 0.85 5.97
N SER A 67 13.93 0.70 5.60
CA SER A 67 12.82 1.37 6.25
C SER A 67 11.89 0.32 6.84
N VAL A 68 11.28 0.65 7.97
CA VAL A 68 10.22 -0.14 8.58
C VAL A 68 9.02 0.75 8.81
N GLU A 69 7.83 0.22 8.53
CA GLU A 69 6.55 0.84 8.79
C GLU A 69 5.62 -0.21 9.41
N VAL A 70 4.96 0.12 10.51
CA VAL A 70 4.20 -0.81 11.35
C VAL A 70 2.80 -0.29 11.54
N TRP A 71 1.82 -1.12 11.21
CA TRP A 71 0.39 -0.82 11.28
C TRP A 71 -0.28 -1.87 12.18
N ILE A 72 -0.73 -1.46 13.35
CA ILE A 72 -1.46 -2.31 14.29
C ILE A 72 -2.81 -1.67 14.58
N ASN A 73 -3.91 -2.36 14.29
CA ASN A 73 -5.25 -1.94 14.67
C ASN A 73 -5.91 -3.01 15.50
N ASN A 74 -6.30 -2.65 16.72
CA ASN A 74 -7.16 -3.49 17.56
C ASN A 74 -8.39 -2.71 18.05
N SER A 75 -8.80 -1.68 17.29
CA SER A 75 -9.98 -0.85 17.61
C SER A 75 -11.31 -1.50 17.26
N GLY A 76 -11.30 -2.55 16.44
CA GLY A 76 -12.51 -3.12 15.84
C GLY A 76 -13.11 -2.23 14.73
N ARG A 77 -12.47 -1.11 14.38
CA ARG A 77 -12.98 -0.15 13.38
C ARG A 77 -12.04 -0.02 12.19
N VAL A 78 -12.62 0.03 11.00
CA VAL A 78 -11.90 0.51 9.80
C VAL A 78 -11.65 2.01 9.94
N ILE A 79 -10.46 2.47 9.59
CA ILE A 79 -10.06 3.87 9.65
C ILE A 79 -9.72 4.30 8.22
N ALA A 80 -10.55 5.16 7.65
CA ALA A 80 -10.28 5.78 6.36
C ALA A 80 -8.95 6.56 6.40
N GLN A 81 -8.34 6.79 5.24
CA GLN A 81 -7.08 7.52 5.16
C GLN A 81 -7.20 8.88 5.83
N THR A 82 -6.41 9.07 6.87
CA THR A 82 -6.41 10.23 7.74
C THR A 82 -5.05 10.91 7.64
N THR A 83 -5.07 12.20 7.33
CA THR A 83 -3.88 13.04 7.33
C THR A 83 -3.58 13.49 8.75
N VAL A 84 -2.39 13.15 9.26
CA VAL A 84 -1.88 13.62 10.55
C VAL A 84 -0.82 14.69 10.30
N SER A 85 -1.21 15.95 10.50
CA SER A 85 -0.35 17.12 10.27
C SER A 85 0.33 17.63 11.55
N ASP A 86 -0.20 17.31 12.73
CA ASP A 86 0.29 17.80 14.03
C ASP A 86 1.48 16.96 14.55
N ILE A 87 2.43 16.67 13.67
CA ILE A 87 3.65 15.98 14.04
C ILE A 87 4.52 16.97 14.84
N PRO A 88 5.00 16.60 16.04
CA PRO A 88 5.82 17.49 16.86
C PRO A 88 6.99 18.05 16.06
N ARG A 89 7.21 19.36 16.12
CA ARG A 89 8.31 20.03 15.42
C ARG A 89 9.48 20.25 16.37
N LEU A 90 10.70 20.00 15.90
CA LEU A 90 11.89 20.40 16.68
C LEU A 90 12.18 21.89 16.47
N ASN A 91 11.89 22.40 15.26
CA ASN A 91 12.03 23.81 14.91
C ASN A 91 10.69 24.37 14.39
N PRO A 92 10.23 25.57 14.81
CA PRO A 92 8.94 26.13 14.38
C PRO A 92 8.79 26.27 12.86
N ASP A 93 9.87 26.62 12.16
CA ASP A 93 9.91 26.88 10.72
C ASP A 93 10.04 25.60 9.86
N GLU A 94 10.16 24.44 10.51
CA GLU A 94 10.27 23.16 9.83
C GLU A 94 8.97 22.81 9.11
N THR A 95 9.09 22.52 7.81
CA THR A 95 7.99 21.97 7.03
C THR A 95 8.11 20.45 7.01
N LEU A 96 7.12 19.77 7.60
CA LEU A 96 7.04 18.31 7.62
C LEU A 96 5.97 17.83 6.66
N THR A 97 6.26 16.74 5.94
CA THR A 97 5.24 16.01 5.20
C THR A 97 4.25 15.38 6.18
N PRO A 98 2.93 15.65 6.06
CA PRO A 98 1.93 15.00 6.88
C PRO A 98 1.96 13.47 6.72
N LEU A 99 1.69 12.75 7.81
CA LEU A 99 1.54 11.30 7.75
C LEU A 99 0.17 10.94 7.20
N GLN A 100 0.15 9.94 6.32
CA GLN A 100 -1.10 9.34 5.82
C GLN A 100 -1.31 8.01 6.55
N VAL A 101 -2.33 7.95 7.41
CA VAL A 101 -2.62 6.78 8.23
C VAL A 101 -3.95 6.18 7.80
N LYS A 102 -3.98 4.88 7.50
CA LYS A 102 -5.20 4.14 7.10
C LYS A 102 -5.21 2.80 7.82
N PHE A 103 -6.38 2.24 8.10
CA PHE A 103 -6.53 0.84 8.51
C PHE A 103 -7.73 0.24 7.81
N THR A 104 -7.51 -0.75 6.94
CA THR A 104 -8.55 -1.38 6.12
C THR A 104 -9.37 -2.43 6.88
N SER A 105 -8.94 -2.81 8.08
CA SER A 105 -9.61 -3.77 8.95
C SER A 105 -9.60 -3.26 10.40
N GLY A 106 -10.65 -3.60 11.17
CA GLY A 106 -10.74 -3.34 12.60
C GLY A 106 -9.78 -4.18 13.46
N ALA A 107 -9.27 -5.27 12.90
CA ALA A 107 -8.21 -6.10 13.47
C ALA A 107 -7.11 -6.28 12.40
N MET A 108 -5.93 -5.71 12.64
CA MET A 108 -4.88 -5.62 11.64
C MET A 108 -3.51 -5.61 12.33
N GLU A 109 -2.58 -6.42 11.83
CA GLU A 109 -1.17 -6.36 12.23
C GLU A 109 -0.32 -6.56 10.96
N GLN A 110 0.21 -5.46 10.45
CA GLN A 110 1.04 -5.43 9.25
C GLN A 110 2.34 -4.68 9.49
N VAL A 111 3.40 -5.18 8.87
CA VAL A 111 4.70 -4.51 8.80
C VAL A 111 5.10 -4.40 7.34
N PHE A 112 5.49 -3.22 6.94
CA PHE A 112 6.01 -2.91 5.62
C PHE A 112 7.47 -2.48 5.74
N GLY A 113 8.22 -2.65 4.67
CA GLY A 113 9.56 -2.12 4.65
C GLY A 113 10.32 -2.35 3.37
N SER A 114 11.51 -1.79 3.38
CA SER A 114 12.55 -2.08 2.43
C SER A 114 13.80 -2.47 3.21
N VAL A 115 14.63 -3.32 2.60
CA VAL A 115 15.90 -3.69 3.21
C VAL A 115 16.95 -3.85 2.12
N SER A 116 18.16 -3.36 2.42
CA SER A 116 19.39 -3.61 1.68
C SER A 116 20.41 -4.12 2.68
N ILE A 117 20.82 -5.38 2.48
CA ILE A 117 21.88 -6.03 3.22
C ILE A 117 23.10 -6.11 2.31
N GLY A 118 24.22 -5.57 2.76
CA GLY A 118 25.54 -5.68 2.13
C GLY A 118 26.49 -6.50 3.01
N ILE A 119 27.21 -7.45 2.42
CA ILE A 119 28.18 -8.32 3.10
C ILE A 119 29.55 -8.15 2.44
N GLY A 120 30.60 -8.10 3.26
CA GLY A 120 31.95 -7.73 2.82
C GLY A 120 32.10 -6.21 2.63
N ALA A 121 31.19 -5.44 3.23
CA ALA A 121 31.07 -4.00 3.06
C ALA A 121 32.32 -3.27 3.55
N ASN A 122 33.10 -2.69 2.62
CA ASN A 122 34.10 -1.67 2.92
C ASN A 122 33.83 -0.45 2.03
N ALA A 123 33.51 0.69 2.63
CA ALA A 123 33.35 1.98 1.93
C ALA A 123 32.52 1.92 0.62
N GLY A 124 31.44 1.11 0.58
CA GLY A 124 30.54 1.01 -0.57
C GLY A 124 30.76 -0.19 -1.51
N ASN A 125 31.75 -1.04 -1.23
CA ASN A 125 32.03 -2.24 -2.04
C ASN A 125 31.49 -3.50 -1.37
N ASP A 126 30.19 -3.76 -1.51
CA ASP A 126 29.58 -5.00 -1.02
C ASP A 126 29.87 -6.15 -1.98
N ILE A 127 30.36 -7.27 -1.45
CA ILE A 127 30.58 -8.49 -2.21
C ILE A 127 29.25 -9.20 -2.47
N VAL A 128 28.36 -9.22 -1.47
CA VAL A 128 27.00 -9.76 -1.62
C VAL A 128 26.01 -8.69 -1.21
N THR A 129 25.05 -8.41 -2.07
CA THR A 129 23.94 -7.51 -1.79
C THR A 129 22.62 -8.27 -1.91
N ILE A 130 21.83 -8.22 -0.85
CA ILE A 130 20.44 -8.68 -0.85
C ILE A 130 19.58 -7.44 -0.66
N SER A 131 18.73 -7.12 -1.62
CA SER A 131 17.80 -6.01 -1.49
C SER A 131 16.37 -6.48 -1.72
N SER A 132 15.43 -5.88 -1.01
CA SER A 132 14.02 -6.04 -1.32
C SER A 132 13.25 -4.77 -1.04
N GLN A 133 12.27 -4.48 -1.89
CA GLN A 133 11.41 -3.31 -1.81
C GLN A 133 9.98 -3.74 -1.50
N ASN A 134 9.26 -2.92 -0.73
CA ASN A 134 7.86 -3.10 -0.40
C ASN A 134 7.53 -4.48 0.19
N VAL A 135 8.44 -5.03 1.01
CA VAL A 135 8.20 -6.29 1.71
C VAL A 135 7.07 -6.07 2.69
N THR A 136 6.05 -6.91 2.61
CA THR A 136 4.89 -6.88 3.50
C THR A 136 4.84 -8.14 4.34
N PHE A 137 4.68 -7.96 5.64
CA PHE A 137 4.41 -9.01 6.62
C PHE A 137 3.00 -8.80 7.15
N THR A 138 2.15 -9.82 7.08
CA THR A 138 0.80 -9.79 7.62
C THR A 138 0.63 -10.92 8.63
N ARG A 139 0.26 -10.59 9.87
CA ARG A 139 -0.11 -11.61 10.84
C ARG A 139 -1.59 -11.98 10.68
N THR A 140 -1.84 -13.26 10.48
CA THR A 140 -3.20 -13.82 10.45
C THR A 140 -3.74 -14.03 11.87
N PRO A 141 -5.07 -14.18 12.07
CA PRO A 141 -5.65 -14.49 13.37
C PRO A 141 -5.15 -15.80 14.00
N LEU A 142 -4.60 -16.71 13.18
CA LEU A 142 -4.03 -17.99 13.63
C LEU A 142 -2.55 -17.88 14.05
N GLY A 143 -1.98 -16.68 14.06
CA GLY A 143 -0.58 -16.44 14.42
C GLY A 143 0.43 -16.83 13.34
N LEU A 144 -0.03 -17.22 12.14
CA LEU A 144 0.82 -17.36 10.95
C LEU A 144 1.20 -15.97 10.44
N ILE A 145 2.48 -15.77 10.14
CA ILE A 145 2.99 -14.58 9.46
C ILE A 145 3.10 -14.89 7.97
N GLU A 146 2.32 -14.21 7.15
CA GLU A 146 2.46 -14.23 5.70
C GLU A 146 3.42 -13.13 5.26
N VAL A 147 4.35 -13.47 4.38
CA VAL A 147 5.36 -12.57 3.84
C VAL A 147 5.20 -12.50 2.34
N PHE A 148 5.16 -11.27 1.83
CA PHE A 148 5.23 -10.97 0.42
C PHE A 148 6.39 -10.02 0.14
N ALA A 149 7.36 -10.51 -0.63
CA ALA A 149 8.50 -9.74 -1.10
C ALA A 149 8.37 -9.60 -2.62
N PRO A 150 7.72 -8.54 -3.12
CA PRO A 150 7.34 -8.42 -4.53
C PRO A 150 8.54 -8.18 -5.46
N GLU A 151 9.58 -7.55 -4.93
CA GLU A 151 10.81 -7.27 -5.65
C GLU A 151 11.97 -7.53 -4.71
N THR A 152 12.70 -8.60 -4.97
CA THR A 152 13.89 -9.01 -4.25
C THR A 152 15.00 -9.24 -5.25
N ARG A 153 16.21 -8.78 -4.93
CA ARG A 153 17.41 -9.01 -5.71
C ARG A 153 18.52 -9.54 -4.83
N ILE A 154 19.22 -10.55 -5.32
CA ILE A 154 20.45 -11.05 -4.75
C ILE A 154 21.53 -10.87 -5.80
N LEU A 155 22.59 -10.17 -5.44
CA LEU A 155 23.75 -9.87 -6.27
C LEU A 155 25.00 -10.30 -5.55
N VAL A 156 25.92 -10.89 -6.29
CA VAL A 156 27.31 -11.11 -5.90
C VAL A 156 28.16 -10.22 -6.82
N ASN A 157 28.91 -9.30 -6.25
CA ASN A 157 29.86 -8.43 -6.94
C ASN A 157 31.28 -8.80 -6.50
N PRO A 158 31.96 -9.74 -7.18
CA PRO A 158 33.31 -10.13 -6.81
C PRO A 158 34.22 -8.91 -6.74
N GLU A 159 34.96 -8.75 -5.64
CA GLU A 159 35.89 -7.62 -5.42
C GLU A 159 35.23 -6.22 -5.47
N GLY A 160 33.89 -6.14 -5.38
CA GLY A 160 33.14 -4.89 -5.57
C GLY A 160 32.99 -4.47 -7.03
N ASP A 161 33.37 -5.32 -7.99
CA ASP A 161 33.29 -5.03 -9.43
C ASP A 161 31.90 -5.38 -10.00
N ALA A 162 31.09 -4.35 -10.23
CA ALA A 162 29.76 -4.49 -10.82
C ALA A 162 29.78 -5.11 -12.23
N SER A 163 30.87 -4.99 -12.99
CA SER A 163 31.01 -5.60 -14.33
C SER A 163 31.18 -7.12 -14.26
N ARG A 164 31.52 -7.65 -13.10
CA ARG A 164 31.64 -9.09 -12.82
C ARG A 164 30.47 -9.62 -12.01
N ALA A 165 29.43 -8.80 -11.82
CA ALA A 165 28.30 -9.15 -10.98
C ALA A 165 27.54 -10.37 -11.51
N MET A 166 27.10 -11.22 -10.58
CA MET A 166 26.22 -12.35 -10.83
C MET A 166 25.03 -12.28 -9.88
N GLY A 167 23.83 -12.59 -10.34
CA GLY A 167 22.67 -12.45 -9.47
C GLY A 167 21.35 -12.83 -10.08
N PHE A 168 20.32 -12.74 -9.25
CA PHE A 168 18.94 -13.09 -9.57
C PHE A 168 18.02 -12.05 -8.94
N GLY A 169 16.95 -11.72 -9.65
CA GLY A 169 15.89 -10.84 -9.16
C GLY A 169 14.52 -11.47 -9.39
N GLY A 170 13.58 -11.19 -8.50
CA GLY A 170 12.30 -11.87 -8.49
C GLY A 170 11.34 -11.40 -7.42
N ALA A 171 10.31 -12.21 -7.20
CA ALA A 171 9.35 -12.07 -6.12
C ALA A 171 9.30 -13.37 -5.30
N ALA A 172 8.91 -13.28 -4.04
CA ALA A 172 8.67 -14.43 -3.18
C ALA A 172 7.44 -14.21 -2.29
N ARG A 173 6.69 -15.30 -2.06
CA ARG A 173 5.65 -15.39 -1.03
C ARG A 173 5.91 -16.62 -0.19
N PHE A 174 5.97 -16.43 1.12
CA PHE A 174 6.13 -17.51 2.07
C PHE A 174 5.43 -17.14 3.37
N SER A 175 5.27 -18.09 4.25
CA SER A 175 4.76 -17.85 5.59
C SER A 175 5.61 -18.58 6.63
N PHE A 176 5.55 -18.10 7.87
CA PHE A 176 6.19 -18.76 9.00
C PHE A 176 5.41 -18.52 10.30
N GLY A 177 5.71 -19.33 11.33
CA GLY A 177 4.96 -19.30 12.58
C GLY A 177 3.73 -20.21 12.58
N GLY A 178 2.91 -20.10 13.62
CA GLY A 178 1.83 -21.07 13.87
C GLY A 178 2.34 -22.51 14.07
N GLY A 179 1.48 -23.51 13.82
CA GLY A 179 1.80 -24.93 14.01
C GLY A 179 2.64 -25.55 12.88
N ASN A 180 2.76 -24.89 11.73
CA ASN A 180 3.33 -25.47 10.50
C ASN A 180 4.74 -24.96 10.15
N GLY A 181 5.32 -24.05 10.95
CA GLY A 181 6.66 -23.51 10.70
C GLY A 181 6.75 -22.74 9.38
N PHE A 182 7.90 -22.80 8.70
CA PHE A 182 8.13 -22.13 7.42
C PHE A 182 7.45 -22.87 6.27
N GLN A 183 6.73 -22.13 5.42
CA GLN A 183 6.07 -22.63 4.21
C GLN A 183 6.35 -21.68 3.05
N LEU A 184 6.96 -22.18 1.97
CA LEU A 184 7.11 -21.42 0.74
C LEU A 184 5.83 -21.57 -0.09
N SER A 185 5.15 -20.45 -0.37
CA SER A 185 3.96 -20.44 -1.21
C SER A 185 4.31 -20.32 -2.69
N ASP A 186 5.21 -19.38 -3.01
CA ASP A 186 5.64 -19.11 -4.37
C ASP A 186 7.01 -18.42 -4.41
N ILE A 187 7.79 -18.70 -5.45
CA ILE A 187 8.97 -17.92 -5.84
C ILE A 187 8.96 -17.73 -7.34
N ARG A 188 9.23 -16.51 -7.77
CA ARG A 188 9.20 -16.14 -9.18
C ARG A 188 10.46 -15.39 -9.55
N LEU A 189 11.25 -15.96 -10.45
CA LEU A 189 12.40 -15.29 -11.04
C LEU A 189 11.95 -14.37 -12.18
N THR A 190 12.33 -13.11 -12.15
CA THR A 190 11.99 -12.10 -13.16
C THR A 190 13.22 -11.52 -13.86
N SER A 191 14.39 -11.57 -13.22
CA SER A 191 15.65 -11.13 -13.83
C SER A 191 16.84 -11.96 -13.39
N TYR A 192 17.90 -11.91 -14.18
CA TYR A 192 19.21 -12.46 -13.84
C TYR A 192 20.29 -11.45 -14.18
N THR A 193 21.45 -11.58 -13.54
CA THR A 193 22.66 -10.82 -13.84
C THR A 193 23.81 -11.78 -14.05
N ILE A 194 24.53 -11.63 -15.14
CA ILE A 194 25.75 -12.39 -15.44
C ILE A 194 26.75 -11.41 -16.05
N ASN A 195 27.95 -11.35 -15.47
CA ASN A 195 29.02 -10.43 -15.88
C ASN A 195 28.51 -8.98 -16.00
N GLY A 196 27.80 -8.52 -14.95
CA GLY A 196 27.27 -7.16 -14.87
C GLY A 196 26.09 -6.86 -15.82
N GLN A 197 25.79 -7.73 -16.77
CA GLN A 197 24.68 -7.57 -17.69
C GLN A 197 23.41 -8.16 -17.07
N THR A 198 22.35 -7.35 -17.00
CA THR A 198 21.05 -7.79 -16.48
C THR A 198 20.12 -8.17 -17.63
N GLY A 199 19.56 -9.37 -17.57
CA GLY A 199 18.52 -9.84 -18.48
C GLY A 199 17.20 -10.09 -17.76
N THR A 200 16.10 -10.11 -18.51
CA THR A 200 14.78 -10.52 -18.01
C THR A 200 14.55 -12.01 -18.22
N VAL A 201 13.84 -12.63 -17.28
CA VAL A 201 13.35 -13.99 -17.45
C VAL A 201 11.99 -13.90 -18.12
N ASN A 202 11.97 -14.12 -19.43
CA ASN A 202 10.74 -14.18 -20.22
C ASN A 202 10.01 -15.50 -19.93
N ASN A 203 9.30 -15.55 -18.82
CA ASN A 203 8.44 -16.68 -18.51
C ASN A 203 7.08 -16.42 -19.19
N THR A 204 6.84 -17.08 -20.31
CA THR A 204 5.55 -16.99 -21.04
C THR A 204 4.38 -17.56 -20.22
N ASN A 205 4.68 -18.27 -19.13
CA ASN A 205 3.71 -18.72 -18.13
C ASN A 205 4.32 -18.57 -16.73
N LEU A 206 4.35 -17.35 -16.19
CA LEU A 206 4.67 -17.15 -14.78
C LEU A 206 3.62 -17.90 -13.95
N ARG A 207 4.03 -18.98 -13.27
CA ARG A 207 3.19 -19.61 -12.24
C ARG A 207 3.15 -18.68 -11.02
N GLY A 208 2.06 -18.73 -10.24
CA GLY A 208 1.95 -17.97 -9.00
C GLY A 208 1.54 -16.49 -9.14
N LEU A 209 1.14 -16.04 -10.34
CA LEU A 209 0.54 -14.72 -10.49
C LEU A 209 -0.79 -14.66 -9.73
N VAL A 210 -0.97 -13.59 -8.97
CA VAL A 210 -2.26 -13.29 -8.34
C VAL A 210 -3.10 -12.47 -9.28
N LYS A 211 -4.43 -12.60 -9.17
CA LYS A 211 -5.33 -11.70 -9.90
C LYS A 211 -5.09 -10.25 -9.48
N LEU A 212 -5.30 -9.35 -10.43
CA LEU A 212 -5.22 -7.92 -10.20
C LEU A 212 -6.46 -7.45 -9.44
N SER A 213 -6.35 -6.37 -8.68
CA SER A 213 -7.45 -5.71 -7.98
C SER A 213 -7.63 -4.29 -8.48
N ALA A 214 -8.76 -3.67 -8.15
CA ALA A 214 -9.06 -2.29 -8.47
C ALA A 214 -9.72 -1.63 -7.25
N ASP A 215 -9.25 -0.43 -6.89
CA ASP A 215 -9.76 0.31 -5.75
C ASP A 215 -10.36 1.65 -6.22
N LEU A 216 -11.44 2.09 -5.60
CA LEU A 216 -11.96 3.44 -5.82
C LEU A 216 -10.98 4.49 -5.28
N ALA A 217 -10.63 5.45 -6.13
CA ALA A 217 -9.75 6.56 -5.82
C ALA A 217 -10.54 7.85 -5.52
N SER A 218 -11.64 8.07 -6.24
CA SER A 218 -12.56 9.19 -6.02
C SER A 218 -13.92 8.88 -6.64
N PRO A 219 -15.01 8.79 -5.88
CA PRO A 219 -15.06 8.81 -4.41
C PRO A 219 -14.33 7.60 -3.80
N LEU A 220 -13.71 7.74 -2.64
CA LEU A 220 -13.09 6.63 -1.91
C LEU A 220 -14.15 5.64 -1.37
N GLN A 221 -13.72 4.41 -1.10
CA GLN A 221 -14.50 3.42 -0.34
C GLN A 221 -15.09 4.05 0.95
N ASP A 222 -16.39 3.85 1.13
CA ASP A 222 -17.25 4.35 2.20
C ASP A 222 -17.38 5.88 2.30
N GLN A 223 -16.77 6.64 1.39
CA GLN A 223 -16.89 8.10 1.33
C GLN A 223 -18.33 8.53 1.11
N ILE A 224 -18.69 9.67 1.69
CA ILE A 224 -19.93 10.37 1.40
C ILE A 224 -19.59 11.54 0.47
N VAL A 225 -20.27 11.61 -0.67
CA VAL A 225 -20.16 12.70 -1.65
C VAL A 225 -21.53 13.31 -1.92
N ARG A 226 -21.55 14.55 -2.41
CA ARG A 226 -22.81 15.18 -2.84
C ARG A 226 -23.10 14.88 -4.31
N LEU A 227 -24.38 14.82 -4.65
CA LEU A 227 -24.83 14.56 -6.01
C LEU A 227 -24.27 15.58 -7.01
N ASP A 228 -24.20 16.86 -6.66
CA ASP A 228 -23.63 17.94 -7.48
C ASP A 228 -22.12 17.79 -7.73
N GLN A 229 -21.40 17.11 -6.83
CA GLN A 229 -19.96 16.85 -6.95
C GLN A 229 -19.63 15.55 -7.70
N LEU A 230 -20.64 14.71 -7.94
CA LEU A 230 -20.45 13.38 -8.52
C LEU A 230 -20.43 13.45 -10.06
N GLU A 231 -19.31 13.88 -10.63
CA GLU A 231 -19.14 14.00 -12.10
C GLU A 231 -18.39 12.82 -12.72
N TYR A 232 -17.55 12.15 -11.93
CA TYR A 232 -16.71 11.07 -12.39
C TYR A 232 -16.45 10.07 -11.27
N ILE A 233 -15.89 8.91 -11.63
CA ILE A 233 -15.30 7.94 -10.73
C ILE A 233 -13.85 7.71 -11.16
N ASP A 234 -12.91 7.99 -10.27
CA ASP A 234 -11.51 7.61 -10.45
C ASP A 234 -11.26 6.25 -9.80
N VAL A 235 -10.58 5.35 -10.53
CA VAL A 235 -10.26 3.98 -10.11
C VAL A 235 -8.76 3.76 -10.23
N ILE A 236 -8.14 3.21 -9.18
CA ILE A 236 -6.77 2.72 -9.18
C ILE A 236 -6.77 1.26 -9.59
N PHE A 237 -5.99 0.88 -10.61
CA PHE A 237 -5.78 -0.52 -10.98
C PHE A 237 -4.46 -1.02 -10.41
N ASN A 238 -4.51 -2.01 -9.51
CA ASN A 238 -3.31 -2.41 -8.77
C ASN A 238 -2.48 -3.45 -9.53
N ASN A 239 -1.20 -3.14 -9.73
CA ASN A 239 -0.20 -4.10 -10.20
C ASN A 239 0.22 -5.05 -9.06
N ASN A 240 -0.68 -5.95 -8.67
CA ASN A 240 -0.47 -6.89 -7.56
C ASN A 240 0.71 -7.84 -7.78
N ASN A 241 1.14 -7.97 -9.04
CA ASN A 241 2.27 -8.79 -9.42
C ASN A 241 3.59 -8.02 -9.48
N TYR A 242 3.58 -6.69 -9.37
CA TYR A 242 4.78 -5.83 -9.44
C TYR A 242 5.61 -6.09 -10.70
N LEU A 243 4.94 -6.38 -11.81
CA LEU A 243 5.57 -6.61 -13.11
C LEU A 243 5.48 -5.32 -13.91
N THR A 244 6.60 -4.82 -14.40
CA THR A 244 6.66 -3.62 -15.24
C THR A 244 7.48 -3.91 -16.49
N SER A 245 7.23 -3.15 -17.55
CA SER A 245 8.03 -3.19 -18.78
C SER A 245 8.21 -1.78 -19.32
N GLU A 246 9.09 -1.61 -20.30
CA GLU A 246 9.26 -0.33 -20.98
C GLU A 246 7.94 0.17 -21.61
N ALA A 247 7.11 -0.74 -22.13
CA ALA A 247 5.80 -0.43 -22.67
C ALA A 247 4.73 -0.17 -21.57
N TYR A 248 4.88 -0.79 -20.40
CA TYR A 248 3.93 -0.73 -19.28
C TYR A 248 4.68 -0.44 -17.98
N PRO A 249 5.17 0.80 -17.76
CA PRO A 249 6.01 1.14 -16.62
C PRO A 249 5.28 1.04 -15.28
N ASN A 250 3.95 1.14 -15.27
CA ASN A 250 3.12 0.91 -14.08
C ASN A 250 2.60 -0.53 -13.97
N GLY A 251 2.95 -1.37 -14.94
CA GLY A 251 2.57 -2.77 -15.03
C GLY A 251 1.18 -3.08 -15.53
N ILE A 252 0.31 -2.07 -15.64
CA ILE A 252 -1.04 -2.21 -16.18
C ILE A 252 -1.03 -1.95 -17.69
N VAL A 253 -1.87 -2.67 -18.43
CA VAL A 253 -2.09 -2.43 -19.86
C VAL A 253 -3.24 -1.43 -20.01
N ASP A 254 -2.89 -0.15 -20.13
CA ASP A 254 -3.87 0.95 -20.23
C ASP A 254 -4.93 0.72 -21.31
N SER A 255 -4.57 0.11 -22.43
CA SER A 255 -5.50 -0.18 -23.54
C SER A 255 -6.57 -1.23 -23.22
N SER A 256 -6.52 -1.89 -22.05
CA SER A 256 -7.59 -2.76 -21.53
C SER A 256 -8.53 -2.06 -20.55
N ILE A 257 -8.42 -0.72 -20.47
CA ILE A 257 -9.14 0.15 -19.55
C ILE A 257 -9.65 1.39 -20.31
N THR A 258 -8.87 1.88 -21.27
CA THR A 258 -9.26 3.01 -22.12
C THR A 258 -10.11 2.60 -23.33
N ASP A 259 -10.47 1.32 -23.45
CA ASP A 259 -11.34 0.84 -24.52
C ASP A 259 -12.83 1.01 -24.17
N VAL A 260 -13.75 0.62 -25.06
CA VAL A 260 -15.19 0.91 -24.87
C VAL A 260 -15.91 -0.09 -23.96
N GLU A 261 -15.26 -1.19 -23.60
CA GLU A 261 -15.81 -2.17 -22.67
C GLU A 261 -15.88 -1.58 -21.25
N GLN A 262 -16.63 -2.23 -20.37
CA GLN A 262 -16.83 -1.74 -19.01
C GLN A 262 -15.93 -2.52 -18.06
N GLU A 263 -15.24 -1.83 -17.15
CA GLU A 263 -14.47 -2.49 -16.10
C GLU A 263 -15.30 -2.72 -14.84
N PHE A 264 -16.41 -2.02 -14.68
CA PHE A 264 -17.31 -2.19 -13.53
C PHE A 264 -18.76 -1.89 -13.86
N LEU A 265 -19.65 -2.34 -12.98
CA LEU A 265 -21.08 -2.00 -12.98
C LEU A 265 -21.43 -1.25 -11.70
N ILE A 266 -22.41 -0.36 -11.77
CA ILE A 266 -22.92 0.37 -10.59
C ILE A 266 -24.34 -0.10 -10.29
N ARG A 267 -24.55 -0.49 -9.03
CA ARG A 267 -25.88 -0.65 -8.44
C ARG A 267 -26.11 0.45 -7.40
N ALA A 268 -26.92 1.44 -7.75
CA ALA A 268 -27.27 2.54 -6.86
C ALA A 268 -28.63 2.30 -6.22
N THR A 269 -28.72 2.29 -4.89
CA THR A 269 -29.97 2.00 -4.16
C THR A 269 -30.23 2.95 -2.99
N GLN A 270 -31.50 3.31 -2.80
CA GLN A 270 -32.00 4.10 -1.65
C GLN A 270 -33.39 3.60 -1.32
N ASP A 271 -33.66 3.26 -0.07
CA ASP A 271 -35.00 2.88 0.40
C ASP A 271 -35.70 1.82 -0.49
N ASN A 272 -34.94 0.79 -0.92
CA ASN A 272 -35.32 -0.26 -1.88
C ASN A 272 -35.61 0.19 -3.33
N VAL A 273 -35.42 1.47 -3.66
CA VAL A 273 -35.44 2.00 -5.02
C VAL A 273 -34.06 1.84 -5.65
N THR A 274 -34.00 1.35 -6.89
CA THR A 274 -32.75 1.27 -7.67
C THR A 274 -32.70 2.41 -8.67
N TYR A 275 -31.56 3.10 -8.74
CA TYR A 275 -31.30 4.16 -9.71
C TYR A 275 -30.42 3.63 -10.83
N LYS A 276 -30.74 4.05 -12.06
CA LYS A 276 -29.89 3.80 -13.21
C LYS A 276 -28.75 4.81 -13.19
N ILE A 277 -27.52 4.30 -13.09
CA ILE A 277 -26.30 5.09 -13.24
C ILE A 277 -25.58 4.57 -14.49
N GLU A 278 -25.20 5.48 -15.36
CA GLU A 278 -24.39 5.15 -16.54
C GLU A 278 -23.03 5.82 -16.41
N VAL A 279 -21.99 5.04 -16.69
CA VAL A 279 -20.60 5.49 -16.74
C VAL A 279 -20.00 5.18 -18.10
N SER A 280 -19.03 5.97 -18.54
CA SER A 280 -18.25 5.67 -19.75
C SER A 280 -17.54 4.32 -19.61
N GLY A 281 -17.46 3.51 -20.66
CA GLY A 281 -16.50 2.38 -20.69
C GLY A 281 -15.06 2.87 -20.89
N ALA A 282 -14.88 3.80 -21.83
CA ALA A 282 -13.56 4.38 -22.14
C ALA A 282 -13.10 5.38 -21.07
N ALA A 283 -12.32 4.88 -20.12
CA ALA A 283 -11.71 5.71 -19.10
C ALA A 283 -10.57 6.56 -19.67
N THR A 284 -10.26 7.68 -18.99
CA THR A 284 -9.08 8.50 -19.29
C THR A 284 -8.06 8.41 -18.18
N ARG A 285 -6.78 8.26 -18.54
CA ARG A 285 -5.70 8.18 -17.55
C ARG A 285 -5.55 9.52 -16.81
N VAL A 286 -5.45 9.45 -15.48
CA VAL A 286 -5.21 10.60 -14.61
C VAL A 286 -3.71 10.78 -14.42
N GLU A 287 -3.15 11.77 -15.10
CA GLU A 287 -1.71 12.05 -15.06
C GLU A 287 -1.23 12.56 -13.68
N GLY A 288 0.05 12.31 -13.37
CA GLY A 288 0.67 12.74 -12.11
C GLY A 288 0.30 11.91 -10.89
N THR A 289 -0.40 10.80 -11.06
CA THR A 289 -0.75 9.86 -9.99
C THR A 289 0.36 8.84 -9.74
N ALA A 290 0.59 8.47 -8.48
CA ALA A 290 1.64 7.53 -8.08
C ALA A 290 1.31 6.06 -8.44
N LYS A 291 0.02 5.76 -8.61
CA LYS A 291 -0.51 4.47 -9.07
C LYS A 291 -1.30 4.72 -10.36
N PRO A 292 -1.46 3.72 -11.25
CA PRO A 292 -2.21 3.90 -12.48
C PRO A 292 -3.69 4.11 -12.15
N THR A 293 -4.11 5.38 -12.23
CA THR A 293 -5.47 5.84 -11.93
C THR A 293 -6.17 6.26 -13.22
N PHE A 294 -7.42 5.84 -13.38
CA PHE A 294 -8.24 6.11 -14.56
C PHE A 294 -9.59 6.69 -14.16
N ARG A 295 -10.04 7.67 -14.94
CA ARG A 295 -11.26 8.43 -14.73
C ARG A 295 -12.36 7.96 -15.66
N TYR A 296 -13.48 7.57 -15.06
CA TYR A 296 -14.72 7.19 -15.71
C TYR A 296 -15.72 8.35 -15.59
N GLN A 297 -16.24 8.84 -16.70
CA GLN A 297 -17.24 9.92 -16.71
C GLN A 297 -18.61 9.37 -16.33
N ILE A 298 -19.35 10.08 -15.49
CA ILE A 298 -20.74 9.74 -15.19
C ILE A 298 -21.63 10.36 -16.27
N LEU A 299 -22.20 9.48 -17.09
CA LEU A 299 -23.04 9.85 -18.22
C LEU A 299 -24.50 10.07 -17.81
N SER A 300 -24.97 9.33 -16.80
CA SER A 300 -26.31 9.45 -16.27
C SER A 300 -26.33 9.22 -14.76
N LYS A 301 -27.00 10.13 -14.04
CA LYS A 301 -27.29 10.06 -12.61
C LYS A 301 -28.63 10.76 -12.34
N PRO A 302 -29.26 10.53 -11.18
CA PRO A 302 -30.48 11.25 -10.80
C PRO A 302 -30.25 12.77 -10.81
N ALA A 303 -31.23 13.54 -11.32
CA ALA A 303 -31.13 15.00 -11.35
C ALA A 303 -31.24 15.61 -9.94
N GLU A 304 -32.00 14.96 -9.06
CA GLU A 304 -32.19 15.36 -7.67
C GLU A 304 -32.37 14.14 -6.77
N ILE A 305 -32.10 14.32 -5.47
CA ILE A 305 -32.39 13.34 -4.41
C ILE A 305 -33.25 14.07 -3.38
N THR A 306 -34.48 13.60 -3.19
CA THR A 306 -35.44 14.25 -2.29
C THR A 306 -35.40 13.67 -0.87
N SER A 307 -35.00 12.41 -0.72
CA SER A 307 -34.80 11.74 0.57
C SER A 307 -33.58 12.30 1.31
N THR A 308 -33.65 12.29 2.65
CA THR A 308 -32.52 12.63 3.53
C THR A 308 -31.53 11.47 3.69
N SER A 309 -31.97 10.24 3.41
CA SER A 309 -31.10 9.06 3.39
C SER A 309 -30.14 9.12 2.19
N PRO A 310 -28.86 8.74 2.31
CA PRO A 310 -27.98 8.66 1.15
C PRO A 310 -28.38 7.53 0.20
N ILE A 311 -28.11 7.70 -1.09
CA ILE A 311 -28.07 6.59 -2.05
C ILE A 311 -26.76 5.83 -1.83
N THR A 312 -26.83 4.51 -1.68
CA THR A 312 -25.64 3.64 -1.66
C THR A 312 -25.29 3.23 -3.09
N TYR A 313 -24.09 3.58 -3.53
CA TYR A 313 -23.53 3.17 -4.82
C TYR A 313 -22.61 1.98 -4.57
N GLU A 314 -23.00 0.82 -5.08
CA GLU A 314 -22.16 -0.39 -5.10
C GLU A 314 -21.50 -0.51 -6.46
N VAL A 315 -20.17 -0.45 -6.49
CA VAL A 315 -19.32 -0.55 -7.68
C VAL A 315 -18.76 -1.97 -7.73
N GLU A 316 -19.24 -2.77 -8.68
CA GLU A 316 -18.75 -4.13 -8.91
C GLU A 316 -17.73 -4.12 -10.05
N PHE A 317 -16.44 -4.23 -9.71
CA PHE A 317 -15.39 -4.48 -10.68
C PHE A 317 -15.55 -5.86 -11.30
N LEU A 318 -15.58 -5.90 -12.64
CA LEU A 318 -15.81 -7.10 -13.41
C LEU A 318 -14.54 -7.94 -13.50
N ALA A 319 -14.64 -9.24 -13.26
CA ALA A 319 -13.49 -10.10 -13.48
C ALA A 319 -13.10 -10.10 -14.96
N ASN A 320 -11.80 -10.12 -15.22
CA ASN A 320 -11.21 -10.25 -16.56
C ASN A 320 -11.42 -9.08 -17.53
N SER A 321 -11.90 -7.92 -17.09
CA SER A 321 -12.05 -6.73 -17.96
C SER A 321 -10.73 -5.96 -18.15
N TRP A 322 -9.81 -5.97 -17.17
CA TRP A 322 -8.48 -5.37 -17.30
C TRP A 322 -7.35 -6.40 -17.14
N LYS A 323 -6.14 -6.02 -17.57
CA LYS A 323 -4.94 -6.87 -17.47
C LYS A 323 -3.62 -6.14 -17.21
N ASP A 324 -2.63 -6.89 -16.75
CA ASP A 324 -1.25 -6.45 -16.58
C ASP A 324 -0.37 -6.82 -17.78
N SER A 325 0.88 -6.36 -17.74
CA SER A 325 1.92 -6.63 -18.74
C SER A 325 2.23 -8.11 -18.95
N ALA A 326 1.85 -8.99 -18.02
CA ALA A 326 1.97 -10.44 -18.13
C ALA A 326 0.65 -11.11 -18.59
N ASN A 327 -0.34 -10.33 -19.02
CA ASN A 327 -1.70 -10.73 -19.35
C ASN A 327 -2.46 -11.40 -18.19
N GLN A 328 -2.06 -11.15 -16.95
CA GLN A 328 -2.86 -11.55 -15.80
C GLN A 328 -4.12 -10.70 -15.73
N LEU A 329 -5.23 -11.35 -15.44
CA LEU A 329 -6.56 -10.75 -15.49
C LEU A 329 -7.02 -10.24 -14.12
N GLY A 330 -7.88 -9.21 -14.17
CA GLY A 330 -8.59 -8.66 -13.02
C GLY A 330 -9.46 -9.66 -12.26
N ALA A 331 -9.50 -9.52 -10.93
CA ALA A 331 -10.46 -10.19 -10.07
C ALA A 331 -11.78 -9.42 -10.01
N ARG A 332 -12.86 -10.13 -9.69
CA ARG A 332 -14.11 -9.48 -9.30
C ARG A 332 -13.95 -8.90 -7.90
N GLU A 333 -14.36 -7.66 -7.71
CA GLU A 333 -14.31 -6.95 -6.44
C GLU A 333 -15.52 -6.02 -6.30
N ILE A 334 -15.96 -5.74 -5.07
CA ILE A 334 -17.06 -4.82 -4.81
C ILE A 334 -16.61 -3.76 -3.82
N GLU A 335 -16.78 -2.51 -4.23
CA GLU A 335 -16.59 -1.33 -3.40
C GLU A 335 -17.88 -0.51 -3.30
N ARG A 336 -17.96 0.36 -2.30
CA ARG A 336 -19.16 1.16 -2.01
C ARG A 336 -18.80 2.58 -1.65
N PHE A 337 -19.65 3.52 -2.06
CA PHE A 337 -19.68 4.89 -1.52
C PHE A 337 -21.12 5.36 -1.40
N ARG A 338 -21.33 6.51 -0.77
CA ARG A 338 -22.66 7.07 -0.49
C ARG A 338 -22.82 8.45 -1.11
N VAL A 339 -23.98 8.70 -1.69
CA VAL A 339 -24.30 9.97 -2.34
C VAL A 339 -25.47 10.63 -1.63
N LEU A 340 -25.24 11.85 -1.16
CA LEU A 340 -26.26 12.70 -0.55
C LEU A 340 -26.84 13.67 -1.57
N ARG A 341 -28.06 14.13 -1.24
CA ARG A 341 -28.72 15.24 -1.94
C ARG A 341 -27.86 16.51 -1.98
N ASN A 342 -28.18 17.38 -2.92
CA ASN A 342 -27.58 18.71 -3.01
C ASN A 342 -27.97 19.57 -1.81
N LEU A 343 -27.11 20.54 -1.47
CA LEU A 343 -27.48 21.57 -0.52
C LEU A 343 -28.50 22.50 -1.19
N THR A 344 -29.67 22.67 -0.58
CA THR A 344 -30.61 23.72 -0.96
C THR A 344 -30.29 24.99 -0.17
N SER A 345 -30.57 26.16 -0.75
CA SER A 345 -30.32 27.46 -0.14
C SER A 345 -31.06 27.69 1.19
N ALA A 346 -31.99 26.81 1.57
CA ALA A 346 -32.81 26.96 2.77
C ALA A 346 -32.23 26.34 4.04
N PHE A 347 -31.27 25.40 3.98
CA PHE A 347 -30.74 24.71 5.18
C PHE A 347 -29.28 24.22 5.01
N GLY A 348 -28.37 25.10 4.59
CA GLY A 348 -26.96 24.78 4.37
C GLY A 348 -26.14 24.58 5.65
N GLU A 349 -25.28 23.54 5.66
CA GLU A 349 -24.24 23.16 6.65
C GLU A 349 -24.64 22.30 7.86
N ALA A 350 -25.84 22.43 8.45
CA ALA A 350 -26.15 21.72 9.71
C ALA A 350 -26.29 20.18 9.57
N GLU A 351 -26.76 19.68 8.41
CA GLU A 351 -26.95 18.22 8.20
C GLU A 351 -25.63 17.45 7.99
N PHE A 352 -24.56 18.11 7.55
CA PHE A 352 -23.27 17.45 7.31
C PHE A 352 -22.52 17.15 8.62
N ASN A 353 -22.81 17.89 9.69
CA ASN A 353 -22.19 17.67 11.00
C ASN A 353 -22.86 16.55 11.83
N LEU A 354 -24.09 16.14 11.51
CA LEU A 354 -24.84 15.15 12.28
C LEU A 354 -24.67 13.70 11.79
N THR A 355 -24.16 13.49 10.58
CA THR A 355 -23.93 12.15 10.01
C THR A 355 -22.50 11.64 10.19
N ARG A 356 -21.66 12.39 10.91
CA ARG A 356 -20.26 12.03 11.25
C ARG A 356 -20.12 11.42 12.67
N LEU A 357 -21.24 11.13 13.35
CA LEU A 357 -21.29 10.51 14.68
C LEU A 357 -21.51 8.99 14.59
#